data_AF-A0AAW8NEL1-F1
#
_entry.id   AF-A0AAW8NEL1-F1
#
_cell.length_a   1.000
_cell.length_b   1.000
_cell.length_c   1.000
_cell.angle_alpha   90.00
_cell.angle_beta   90.00
_cell.angle_gamma   90.00
#
_symmetry.space_group_name_H-M   'P 1'
#
loop_
_entity.id
_entity.type
_entity.pdbx_description
1 polymer ?
#
loop_
_entity_poly.entity_id
_entity_poly.type
_entity_poly.pdbx_seq_one_letter_code
_entity_poly.pdbx_strand_id
1 'polypeptide(L)'
;MTARYQPEQFEGSGWPTGTPEKKARFVNALIRFIDAGYPEHLFTQALYEGLHNHGYFGFIAHYNRHGFYDEKFSTPARQQEFLTDLTWACEREYDSDRHDLWGDVKTYLADHFHNAPTTLFDHLFQEQP
;
A
#
# COMPACT_ATOMS: atom_id res chain seq x y z
N MET A 1 -13.82 3.49 14.03
CA MET A 1 -12.41 3.06 13.94
C MET A 1 -11.55 4.30 13.87
N THR A 2 -10.70 4.51 14.86
CA THR A 2 -9.73 5.60 14.90
C THR A 2 -8.64 5.32 13.86
N ALA A 3 -8.22 6.32 13.08
CA ALA A 3 -7.12 6.15 12.15
C ALA A 3 -5.84 5.74 12.92
N ARG A 4 -5.15 4.69 12.45
CA ARG A 4 -3.94 4.16 13.10
C ARG A 4 -2.75 5.08 12.89
N TYR A 5 -2.66 5.68 11.71
CA TYR A 5 -1.62 6.66 11.35
C TYR A 5 -2.25 8.05 11.23
N GLN A 6 -1.65 9.04 11.87
CA GLN A 6 -2.10 10.43 11.90
C GLN A 6 -1.24 11.30 10.98
N PRO A 7 -1.78 12.40 10.41
CA PRO A 7 -1.03 13.29 9.52
C PRO A 7 0.29 13.79 10.13
N GLU A 8 0.34 14.10 11.42
CA GLU A 8 1.51 14.66 12.10
C GLU A 8 2.74 13.75 12.09
N GLN A 9 2.56 12.48 11.74
CA GLN A 9 3.64 11.50 11.59
C GLN A 9 4.37 11.61 10.26
N PHE A 10 3.82 12.34 9.29
CA PHE A 10 4.31 12.43 7.93
C PHE A 10 4.85 13.83 7.61
N GLU A 11 5.91 13.89 6.84
CA GLU A 11 6.51 15.13 6.38
C GLU A 11 5.80 15.61 5.11
N GLY A 12 5.46 16.90 5.06
CA GLY A 12 4.89 17.48 3.84
C GLY A 12 5.96 17.60 2.76
N SER A 13 5.70 17.04 1.57
CA SER A 13 6.68 17.10 0.47
C SER A 13 6.78 18.45 -0.24
N GLY A 14 5.94 19.43 0.14
CA GLY A 14 5.78 20.70 -0.57
C GLY A 14 4.91 20.61 -1.84
N TRP A 15 4.46 19.40 -2.22
CA TRP A 15 3.56 19.19 -3.36
C TRP A 15 2.15 18.80 -2.90
N PRO A 16 1.08 19.18 -3.63
CA PRO A 16 -0.30 18.80 -3.31
C PRO A 16 -0.54 17.29 -3.24
N THR A 17 0.39 16.49 -3.76
CA THR A 17 0.32 15.03 -3.80
C THR A 17 1.02 14.34 -2.64
N GLY A 18 1.85 15.03 -1.86
CA GLY A 18 2.54 14.49 -0.69
C GLY A 18 2.23 15.27 0.58
N THR A 19 0.98 15.70 0.76
CA THR A 19 0.56 16.30 2.02
C THR A 19 0.46 15.22 3.11
N PRO A 20 0.70 15.57 4.39
CA PRO A 20 0.64 14.61 5.47
C PRO A 20 -0.72 13.91 5.60
N GLU A 21 -1.82 14.61 5.32
CA GLU A 21 -3.17 14.04 5.35
C GLU A 21 -3.39 13.00 4.26
N LYS A 22 -2.86 13.24 3.04
CA LYS A 22 -2.94 12.27 1.95
C LYS A 22 -2.16 11.01 2.27
N LYS A 23 -0.95 11.17 2.83
CA LYS A 23 -0.08 10.07 3.25
C LYS A 23 -0.74 9.21 4.33
N ALA A 24 -1.21 9.84 5.41
CA ALA A 24 -1.93 9.15 6.48
C ALA A 24 -3.17 8.42 5.97
N ARG A 25 -3.97 9.07 5.13
CA ARG A 25 -5.16 8.45 4.53
C ARG A 25 -4.80 7.23 3.68
N PHE A 26 -3.74 7.33 2.87
CA PHE A 26 -3.28 6.23 2.03
C PHE A 26 -2.83 5.04 2.87
N VAL A 27 -1.94 5.24 3.84
CA VAL A 27 -1.41 4.17 4.70
C VAL A 27 -2.53 3.43 5.42
N ASN A 28 -3.44 4.17 6.06
CA ASN A 28 -4.58 3.56 6.75
C ASN A 28 -5.50 2.79 5.80
N ALA A 29 -5.75 3.32 4.59
CA ALA A 29 -6.59 2.66 3.61
C ALA A 29 -5.93 1.38 3.06
N LEU A 30 -4.61 1.39 2.84
CA LEU A 30 -3.87 0.25 2.31
C LEU A 30 -3.81 -0.89 3.33
N ILE A 31 -3.47 -0.58 4.58
CA ILE A 31 -3.46 -1.57 5.66
C ILE A 31 -4.87 -2.15 5.85
N ARG A 32 -5.90 -1.31 5.90
CA ARG A 32 -7.29 -1.78 6.00
C ARG A 32 -7.68 -2.69 4.83
N PHE A 33 -7.24 -2.37 3.62
CA PHE A 33 -7.53 -3.16 2.42
C PHE A 33 -6.86 -4.54 2.50
N ILE A 34 -5.60 -4.60 2.93
CA ILE A 34 -4.85 -5.86 3.12
C ILE A 34 -5.45 -6.67 4.26
N ASP A 35 -5.64 -6.07 5.44
CA ASP A 35 -6.20 -6.72 6.65
C ASP A 35 -7.60 -7.28 6.42
N ALA A 36 -8.39 -6.65 5.53
CA ALA A 36 -9.74 -7.10 5.20
C ALA A 36 -9.77 -8.20 4.11
N GLY A 37 -8.61 -8.65 3.61
CA GLY A 37 -8.52 -9.68 2.57
C GLY A 37 -8.81 -9.17 1.16
N TYR A 38 -8.32 -7.97 0.84
CA TYR A 38 -8.37 -7.39 -0.51
C TYR A 38 -9.77 -7.20 -1.14
N PRO A 39 -10.82 -6.78 -0.41
CA PRO A 39 -12.14 -6.64 -1.03
C PRO A 39 -12.20 -5.47 -2.02
N GLU A 40 -12.69 -5.72 -3.25
CA GLU A 40 -12.72 -4.73 -4.34
C GLU A 40 -13.39 -3.38 -3.96
N HIS A 41 -14.44 -3.43 -3.14
CA HIS A 41 -15.14 -2.21 -2.71
C HIS A 41 -14.31 -1.29 -1.80
N LEU A 42 -13.25 -1.80 -1.17
CA LEU A 42 -12.28 -1.00 -0.42
C LEU A 42 -11.11 -0.53 -1.30
N PHE A 43 -10.94 -1.08 -2.50
CA PHE A 43 -9.92 -0.65 -3.46
C PHE A 43 -10.33 0.66 -4.15
N THR A 44 -10.20 1.77 -3.42
CA THR A 44 -10.62 3.09 -3.91
C THR A 44 -9.70 3.67 -4.98
N GLN A 45 -10.19 4.67 -5.72
CA GLN A 45 -9.39 5.43 -6.68
C GLN A 45 -8.12 6.03 -6.05
N ALA A 46 -8.21 6.52 -4.82
CA ALA A 46 -7.06 7.09 -4.11
C ALA A 46 -5.98 6.04 -3.79
N LEU A 47 -6.37 4.80 -3.49
CA LEU A 47 -5.41 3.70 -3.31
C LEU A 47 -4.75 3.32 -4.62
N TYR A 48 -5.54 3.20 -5.69
CA TYR A 48 -5.02 2.94 -7.02
C TYR A 48 -4.00 4.00 -7.45
N GLU A 49 -4.31 5.29 -7.30
CA GLU A 49 -3.37 6.38 -7.64
C GLU A 49 -2.10 6.35 -6.78
N GLY A 50 -2.20 5.98 -5.51
CA GLY A 50 -1.04 5.84 -4.64
C GLY A 50 -0.10 4.70 -5.06
N LEU A 51 -0.66 3.57 -5.51
CA LEU A 51 0.11 2.40 -5.94
C LEU A 51 0.65 2.54 -7.37
N HIS A 52 -0.15 3.08 -8.28
CA HIS A 52 0.18 3.18 -9.70
C HIS A 52 1.17 4.30 -10.04
N ASN A 53 1.04 5.48 -9.41
CA ASN A 53 1.80 6.64 -9.84
C ASN A 53 3.31 6.47 -9.62
N HIS A 54 4.06 6.82 -10.66
CA HIS A 54 5.52 6.91 -10.63
C HIS A 54 5.96 7.99 -9.63
N GLY A 55 6.94 7.68 -8.78
CA GLY A 55 7.39 8.54 -7.67
C GLY A 55 6.79 8.18 -6.31
N TYR A 56 5.73 7.36 -6.25
CA TYR A 56 5.26 6.72 -5.02
C TYR A 56 5.76 5.26 -4.98
N PHE A 57 4.94 4.34 -5.47
CA PHE A 57 5.28 2.91 -5.60
C PHE A 57 5.50 2.48 -7.05
N GLY A 58 4.87 3.14 -8.03
CA GLY A 58 5.13 2.89 -9.45
C GLY A 58 4.75 1.48 -9.92
N PHE A 59 3.75 0.84 -9.33
CA PHE A 59 3.26 -0.45 -9.81
C PHE A 59 2.61 -0.29 -11.19
N ILE A 60 3.20 -0.92 -12.20
CA ILE A 60 2.68 -0.91 -13.57
C ILE A 60 1.97 -2.26 -13.79
N ALA A 61 0.64 -2.21 -13.88
CA ALA A 61 -0.17 -3.38 -14.21
C ALA A 61 -1.19 -3.02 -15.30
N HIS A 62 -2.02 -1.98 -15.09
CA HIS A 62 -2.96 -1.44 -16.07
C HIS A 62 -3.28 0.04 -15.80
N TYR A 63 -3.67 0.80 -16.83
CA TYR A 63 -4.01 2.24 -16.72
C TYR A 63 -5.41 2.54 -16.14
N ASN A 64 -6.13 1.52 -15.66
CA ASN A 64 -7.42 1.71 -14.99
C ASN A 64 -7.50 0.86 -13.70
N ARG A 65 -8.27 1.35 -12.73
CA ARG A 65 -8.43 0.75 -11.40
C ARG A 65 -8.91 -0.70 -11.43
N HIS A 66 -9.87 -1.05 -12.28
CA HIS A 66 -10.43 -2.40 -12.32
C HIS A 66 -9.42 -3.41 -12.89
N GLY A 67 -8.75 -3.05 -13.99
CA GLY A 67 -7.69 -3.89 -14.57
C GLY A 67 -6.52 -4.06 -13.60
N PHE A 68 -6.13 -2.99 -12.90
CA PHE A 68 -5.09 -3.08 -11.87
C PHE A 68 -5.51 -4.03 -10.75
N TYR A 69 -6.76 -3.91 -10.29
CA TYR A 69 -7.27 -4.78 -9.24
C TYR A 69 -7.26 -6.23 -9.68
N ASP A 70 -7.75 -6.52 -10.88
CA ASP A 70 -7.77 -7.88 -11.41
C ASP A 70 -6.34 -8.45 -11.46
N GLU A 71 -5.39 -7.72 -12.05
CA GLU A 71 -4.03 -8.19 -12.25
C GLU A 71 -3.25 -8.40 -10.94
N LYS A 72 -3.50 -7.58 -9.92
CA LYS A 72 -2.74 -7.63 -8.65
C LYS A 72 -3.46 -8.34 -7.50
N PHE A 73 -4.78 -8.49 -7.53
CA PHE A 73 -5.54 -8.92 -6.36
C PHE A 73 -6.62 -9.98 -6.63
N SER A 74 -6.90 -10.39 -7.88
CA SER A 74 -8.02 -11.30 -8.16
C SER A 74 -7.85 -12.73 -7.68
N THR A 75 -6.62 -13.13 -7.33
CA THR A 75 -6.33 -14.47 -6.80
C THR A 75 -5.42 -14.39 -5.56
N PRO A 76 -5.48 -15.39 -4.66
CA PRO A 76 -4.57 -15.46 -3.50
C PRO A 76 -3.09 -15.37 -3.89
N ALA A 77 -2.69 -16.04 -4.98
CA ALA A 77 -1.31 -16.00 -5.47
C ALA A 77 -0.88 -14.58 -5.89
N ARG A 78 -1.75 -13.85 -6.60
CA ARG A 78 -1.49 -12.46 -7.00
C ARG A 78 -1.38 -11.52 -5.80
N GLN A 79 -2.25 -11.72 -4.80
CA GLN A 79 -2.20 -10.94 -3.55
C GLN A 79 -0.89 -11.19 -2.80
N GLN A 80 -0.41 -12.44 -2.73
CA GLN A 80 0.87 -12.79 -2.11
C GLN A 80 2.06 -12.19 -2.87
N GLU A 81 2.05 -12.27 -4.20
CA GLU A 81 3.08 -11.65 -5.05
C GLU A 81 3.10 -10.13 -4.84
N PHE A 82 1.94 -9.47 -4.91
CA PHE A 82 1.83 -8.04 -4.65
C PHE A 82 2.39 -7.65 -3.29
N LEU A 83 2.07 -8.40 -2.24
CA LEU A 83 2.51 -8.10 -0.88
C LEU A 83 4.02 -8.26 -0.73
N THR A 84 4.59 -9.27 -1.39
CA THR A 84 6.05 -9.46 -1.49
C THR A 84 6.70 -8.27 -2.19
N ASP A 85 6.20 -7.87 -3.35
CA ASP A 85 6.71 -6.73 -4.11
C ASP A 85 6.59 -5.42 -3.32
N LEU A 86 5.45 -5.21 -2.65
CA LEU A 86 5.18 -4.04 -1.82
C LEU A 86 6.16 -3.96 -0.64
N THR A 87 6.39 -5.09 0.03
CA THR A 87 7.33 -5.17 1.16
C THR A 87 8.74 -4.83 0.69
N TRP A 88 9.15 -5.45 -0.41
CA TRP A 88 10.45 -5.19 -1.04
C TRP A 88 10.62 -3.73 -1.48
N ALA A 89 9.57 -3.12 -2.05
CA ALA A 89 9.56 -1.71 -2.45
C ALA A 89 9.65 -0.76 -1.24
N CYS A 90 9.08 -1.15 -0.09
CA CYS A 90 9.18 -0.38 1.15
C CYS A 90 10.57 -0.51 1.79
N GLU A 91 11.15 -1.70 1.79
CA GLU A 91 12.45 -2.00 2.42
C GLU A 91 13.65 -1.45 1.66
N ARG A 92 13.64 -1.56 0.33
CA ARG A 92 14.80 -1.20 -0.50
C ARG A 92 14.80 0.25 -0.94
N GLU A 93 13.90 1.07 -0.39
CA GLU A 93 13.62 2.43 -0.87
C GLU A 93 13.49 2.47 -2.39
N TYR A 94 12.95 1.41 -3.02
CA TYR A 94 13.26 1.09 -4.41
C TYR A 94 13.06 2.29 -5.32
N ASP A 95 14.20 2.78 -5.80
CA ASP A 95 14.45 3.64 -6.95
C ASP A 95 13.33 4.63 -7.28
N SER A 96 13.04 5.50 -6.31
CA SER A 96 12.28 6.71 -6.59
C SER A 96 13.27 7.85 -6.52
N ASP A 97 13.55 8.47 -7.68
CA ASP A 97 14.21 9.78 -7.80
C ASP A 97 13.54 10.88 -6.94
N ARG A 98 12.41 10.55 -6.27
CA ARG A 98 11.54 11.42 -5.50
C ARG A 98 11.27 10.90 -4.09
N HIS A 99 12.32 10.54 -3.36
CA HIS A 99 12.22 10.21 -1.92
C HIS A 99 11.57 11.34 -1.10
N ASP A 100 11.72 12.59 -1.56
CA ASP A 100 11.06 13.79 -1.01
C ASP A 100 9.53 13.68 -0.98
N LEU A 101 8.94 12.88 -1.87
CA LEU A 101 7.51 12.76 -1.96
C LEU A 101 6.94 11.86 -0.86
N TRP A 102 7.33 10.59 -0.79
CA TRP A 102 6.62 9.54 -0.02
C TRP A 102 7.57 8.58 0.73
N GLY A 103 8.81 8.98 1.02
CA GLY A 103 9.78 8.12 1.73
C GLY A 103 9.30 7.67 3.12
N ASP A 104 8.78 8.59 3.92
CA ASP A 104 8.16 8.32 5.23
C ASP A 104 7.02 7.28 5.17
N VAL A 105 6.17 7.34 4.14
CA VAL A 105 5.12 6.32 3.90
C VAL A 105 5.72 4.92 3.75
N LYS A 106 6.80 4.79 2.96
CA LYS A 106 7.50 3.51 2.78
C LYS A 106 8.09 3.01 4.09
N THR A 107 8.71 3.90 4.88
CA THR A 107 9.25 3.56 6.20
C THR A 107 8.18 3.04 7.15
N TYR A 108 7.03 3.73 7.26
CA TYR A 108 5.96 3.29 8.15
C TYR A 108 5.30 1.98 7.71
N LEU A 109 5.19 1.73 6.40
CA LEU A 109 4.70 0.46 5.88
C LEU A 109 5.70 -0.67 6.10
N ALA A 110 7.00 -0.42 5.90
CA ALA A 110 8.04 -1.41 6.21
C ALA A 110 8.03 -1.81 7.69
N ASP A 111 7.93 -0.84 8.60
CA ASP A 111 7.80 -1.10 10.04
C ASP A 111 6.52 -1.87 10.36
N HIS A 112 5.41 -1.52 9.72
CA HIS A 112 4.15 -2.23 9.87
C HIS A 112 4.26 -3.70 9.46
N PHE A 113 4.86 -4.00 8.31
CA PHE A 113 4.98 -5.37 7.82
C PHE A 113 6.00 -6.20 8.61
N HIS A 114 7.06 -5.59 9.13
CA HIS A 114 8.01 -6.26 10.03
C HIS A 114 7.40 -6.61 11.39
N ASN A 115 6.56 -5.73 11.93
CA ASN A 115 5.95 -5.91 13.26
C ASN A 115 4.58 -6.59 13.21
N ALA A 116 4.00 -6.78 12.02
CA ALA A 116 2.79 -7.57 11.86
C ALA A 116 3.11 -9.02 12.27
N PRO A 117 2.34 -9.62 13.20
CA PRO A 117 2.57 -11.01 13.56
C PRO A 117 2.44 -11.86 12.29
N THR A 118 3.33 -12.83 12.11
CA THR A 118 3.40 -13.74 10.95
C THR A 118 2.03 -14.36 10.61
N THR A 119 1.14 -14.46 11.61
CA THR A 119 -0.26 -14.93 11.50
C THR A 119 -1.18 -14.07 10.63
N LEU A 120 -0.88 -12.78 10.42
CA LEU A 120 -1.66 -11.92 9.51
C LEU A 120 -1.58 -12.44 8.06
N PHE A 121 -0.49 -13.14 7.73
CA PHE A 121 -0.27 -13.78 6.44
C PHE A 121 -0.85 -15.21 6.40
N ASP A 122 -0.76 -15.98 7.50
CA ASP A 122 -1.36 -17.31 7.56
C ASP A 122 -2.88 -17.30 7.34
N HIS A 123 -3.61 -16.37 7.97
CA HIS A 123 -5.09 -16.36 7.87
C HIS A 123 -5.64 -15.87 6.54
N LEU A 124 -4.87 -15.11 5.75
CA LEU A 124 -5.28 -14.60 4.44
C LEU A 124 -5.16 -15.66 3.33
N PHE A 125 -4.32 -16.69 3.54
CA PHE A 125 -3.98 -17.68 2.52
C PHE A 125 -4.22 -19.13 2.96
N GLN A 126 -4.80 -19.36 4.14
CA GLN A 126 -5.35 -20.69 4.49
C GLN A 126 -6.52 -20.99 3.55
N GLU A 127 -6.35 -22.00 2.70
CA GLU A 127 -7.44 -22.55 1.89
C GLU A 127 -8.59 -22.92 2.82
N GLN A 128 -9.73 -22.23 2.67
CA GLN A 128 -10.95 -22.62 3.35
C GLN A 128 -11.37 -24.02 2.84
N PRO A 129 -11.70 -24.97 3.72
CA PRO A 129 -12.02 -26.35 3.33
C PRO A 129 -13.28 -26.47 2.47
#